data_AF-A0A2V7PS08-F1
#
_entry.id   AF-A0A2V7PS08-F1
#
_cell.length_a   1.000
_cell.length_b   1.000
_cell.length_c   1.000
_cell.angle_alpha   90.00
_cell.angle_beta   90.00
_cell.angle_gamma   90.00
#
_symmetry.space_group_name_H-M   'P 1'
#
loop_
_entity.id
_entity.type
_entity.pdbx_description
1 polymer ?
#
loop_
_entity_poly.entity_id
_entity_poly.type
_entity_poly.pdbx_seq_one_letter_code
_entity_poly.pdbx_strand_id
1 'polypeptide(L)'
;MRRGLLLAAAVGLLAACGKGAEPSRAGELTVGLFEAGNDAGALLLTISGGTVESVRAAGGQQVSYSTPAVGTTRVVILGTLQTGELLKIQVPDTSRVADYTARIDQVADKVTFALLDPSAYSLSVHR
;
A
#
# COMPACT_ATOMS: atom_id res chain seq x y z
N MET A 1 -26.33 -50.72 49.84
CA MET A 1 -25.98 -51.45 48.60
C MET A 1 -27.07 -51.20 47.55
N ARG A 2 -26.67 -50.95 46.28
CA ARG A 2 -27.43 -50.63 45.02
C ARG A 2 -27.12 -49.20 44.53
N ARG A 3 -26.11 -48.93 43.70
CA ARG A 3 -25.84 -49.21 42.25
C ARG A 3 -26.83 -48.54 41.25
N GLY A 4 -26.27 -47.73 40.35
CA GLY A 4 -26.83 -47.29 39.05
C GLY A 4 -27.33 -45.84 39.06
N LEU A 5 -27.15 -44.98 38.06
CA LEU A 5 -26.75 -45.17 36.66
C LEU A 5 -26.33 -43.79 36.07
N LEU A 6 -25.31 -43.79 35.22
CA LEU A 6 -24.79 -42.64 34.47
C LEU A 6 -25.81 -42.06 33.47
N LEU A 7 -25.92 -40.74 33.38
CA LEU A 7 -26.41 -40.06 32.16
C LEU A 7 -25.40 -38.98 31.74
N ALA A 8 -24.67 -39.28 30.68
CA ALA A 8 -23.77 -38.37 30.00
C ALA A 8 -24.58 -37.41 29.10
N ALA A 9 -24.56 -36.11 29.42
CA ALA A 9 -25.09 -35.07 28.56
C ALA A 9 -23.97 -34.63 27.59
N ALA A 10 -24.05 -35.11 26.35
CA ALA A 10 -23.20 -34.68 25.26
C ALA A 10 -23.56 -33.24 24.84
N VAL A 11 -22.72 -32.28 25.23
CA VAL A 11 -22.80 -30.90 24.76
C VAL A 11 -22.10 -30.83 23.40
N GLY A 12 -22.88 -30.77 22.33
CA GLY A 12 -22.38 -30.49 20.99
C GLY A 12 -21.95 -29.03 20.87
N LEU A 13 -20.64 -28.78 20.92
CA LEU A 13 -20.08 -27.51 20.47
C LEU A 13 -20.16 -27.46 18.94
N LEU A 14 -21.15 -26.75 18.44
CA LEU A 14 -21.19 -26.26 17.07
C LEU A 14 -20.01 -25.30 16.88
N ALA A 15 -18.94 -25.80 16.27
CA ALA A 15 -17.86 -24.99 15.73
C ALA A 15 -18.42 -24.16 14.56
N ALA A 16 -19.04 -23.02 14.89
CA ALA A 16 -19.37 -21.98 13.94
C ALA A 16 -18.06 -21.34 13.47
N CYS A 17 -17.41 -21.96 12.48
CA CYS A 17 -16.38 -21.33 11.65
C CYS A 17 -17.04 -20.26 10.78
N GLY A 18 -17.51 -19.18 11.42
CA GLY A 18 -17.69 -17.92 10.75
C GLY A 18 -16.32 -17.48 10.25
N LYS A 19 -16.23 -17.16 8.96
CA LYS A 19 -15.06 -16.47 8.39
C LYS A 19 -15.05 -15.08 9.01
N GLY A 20 -14.56 -14.99 10.25
CA GLY A 20 -14.40 -13.73 10.95
C GLY A 20 -13.51 -12.85 10.10
N ALA A 21 -13.88 -11.58 9.94
CA ALA A 21 -13.01 -10.60 9.32
C ALA A 21 -11.62 -10.72 9.97
N GLU A 22 -10.59 -10.93 9.16
CA GLU A 22 -9.23 -10.95 9.69
C GLU A 22 -9.00 -9.64 10.45
N PRO A 23 -8.39 -9.68 11.64
CA PRO A 23 -8.10 -8.47 12.39
C PRO A 23 -7.24 -7.54 11.53
N SER A 24 -7.60 -6.26 11.46
CA SER A 24 -6.86 -5.26 10.68
C SER A 24 -5.40 -5.26 11.09
N ARG A 25 -4.49 -5.37 10.12
CA ARG A 25 -3.05 -5.43 10.38
C ARG A 25 -2.37 -4.19 9.86
N ALA A 26 -2.29 -3.18 10.73
CA ALA A 26 -1.52 -1.97 10.46
C ALA A 26 -0.09 -2.32 10.06
N GLY A 27 0.45 -1.60 9.10
CA GLY A 27 1.76 -1.90 8.56
C GLY A 27 2.06 -1.12 7.29
N GLU A 28 3.08 -1.59 6.59
CA GLU A 28 3.65 -0.92 5.44
C GLU A 28 3.22 -1.59 4.14
N LEU A 29 2.95 -0.77 3.14
CA LEU A 29 2.93 -1.18 1.74
C LEU A 29 4.08 -0.51 1.00
N THR A 30 4.60 -1.19 0.00
CA THR A 30 5.64 -0.72 -0.91
C THR A 30 5.01 -0.24 -2.20
N VAL A 31 5.36 0.98 -2.62
CA VAL A 31 5.08 1.48 -3.97
C VAL A 31 6.33 1.27 -4.81
N GLY A 32 6.27 0.39 -5.78
CA GLY A 32 7.36 0.13 -6.72
C GLY A 32 7.26 0.99 -7.97
N LEU A 33 8.38 1.46 -8.49
CA LEU A 33 8.52 2.11 -9.79
C LEU A 33 9.10 1.13 -10.80
N PHE A 34 8.54 1.12 -12.00
CA PHE A 34 9.20 0.62 -13.19
C PHE A 34 9.31 1.78 -14.20
N GLU A 35 10.49 1.94 -14.79
CA GLU A 35 10.75 2.95 -15.80
C GLU A 35 11.42 2.34 -17.03
N ALA A 36 11.02 2.79 -18.22
CA ALA A 36 11.60 2.35 -19.48
C ALA A 36 12.90 3.13 -19.87
N GLY A 37 13.27 4.16 -19.10
CA GLY A 37 14.47 5.01 -19.30
C GLY A 37 15.03 5.51 -17.96
N ASN A 38 16.17 6.21 -17.95
CA ASN A 38 16.91 6.59 -16.72
C ASN A 38 16.96 8.11 -16.46
N ASP A 39 15.96 8.85 -16.95
CA ASP A 39 16.04 10.31 -17.06
C ASP A 39 15.14 11.06 -16.06
N ALA A 40 14.27 10.36 -15.33
CA ALA A 40 13.36 10.99 -14.39
C ALA A 40 14.08 11.48 -13.12
N GLY A 41 13.85 12.74 -12.75
CA GLY A 41 14.37 13.37 -11.52
C GLY A 41 13.28 13.80 -10.55
N ALA A 42 12.03 13.84 -10.99
CA ALA A 42 10.88 14.10 -10.13
C ALA A 42 9.61 13.40 -10.64
N LEU A 43 8.76 12.98 -9.72
CA LEU A 43 7.41 12.47 -10.00
C LEU A 43 6.39 13.19 -9.13
N LEU A 44 5.26 13.54 -9.74
CA LEU A 44 4.01 13.73 -9.03
C LEU A 44 3.16 12.48 -9.27
N LEU A 45 2.69 11.86 -8.19
CA LEU A 45 1.84 10.69 -8.26
C LEU A 45 0.66 10.80 -7.28
N THR A 46 -0.39 10.06 -7.57
CA THR A 46 -1.57 9.94 -6.72
C THR A 46 -1.74 8.48 -6.30
N ILE A 47 -1.90 8.27 -5.00
CA ILE A 47 -2.28 6.99 -4.38
C ILE A 47 -3.76 7.08 -4.02
N SER A 48 -4.53 6.06 -4.41
CA SER A 48 -5.98 6.00 -4.17
C SER A 48 -6.37 4.67 -3.52
N GLY A 49 -7.44 4.68 -2.72
CA GLY A 49 -8.08 3.46 -2.20
C GLY A 49 -8.42 3.51 -0.72
N GLY A 50 -7.47 3.92 0.12
CA GLY A 50 -7.62 3.93 1.56
C GLY A 50 -6.78 5.01 2.26
N THR A 51 -6.84 5.03 3.58
CA THR A 51 -6.06 5.97 4.41
C THR A 51 -4.58 5.63 4.31
N VAL A 52 -3.77 6.64 3.98
CA VAL A 52 -2.31 6.59 4.11
C VAL A 52 -1.91 7.48 5.28
N GLU A 53 -1.32 6.87 6.30
CA GLU A 53 -0.95 7.54 7.55
C GLU A 53 0.38 8.29 7.44
N SER A 54 1.32 7.72 6.67
CA SER A 54 2.58 8.39 6.33
C SER A 54 3.14 7.88 5.01
N VAL A 55 3.98 8.70 4.37
CA VAL A 55 4.75 8.36 3.18
C VAL A 55 6.20 8.69 3.43
N ARG A 56 7.10 7.77 3.06
CA ARG A 56 8.54 8.02 3.03
C ARG A 56 9.18 7.43 1.77
N ALA A 57 10.31 7.99 1.37
CA ALA A 57 11.13 7.38 0.32
C ALA A 57 11.64 6.01 0.77
N ALA A 58 11.73 5.06 -0.17
CA ALA A 58 12.43 3.81 0.07
C ALA A 58 13.97 3.99 0.00
N GLY A 59 14.45 5.04 -0.67
CA GLY A 59 15.86 5.41 -0.78
C GLY A 59 16.17 6.82 -0.27
N GLY A 60 17.18 7.45 -0.86
CA GLY A 60 17.65 8.80 -0.49
C GLY A 60 16.88 9.96 -1.13
N GLN A 61 15.72 9.69 -1.76
CA GLN A 61 14.91 10.72 -2.41
C GLN A 61 14.22 11.63 -1.39
N GLN A 62 13.95 12.87 -1.80
CA GLN A 62 13.11 13.78 -1.02
C GLN A 62 11.64 13.51 -1.35
N VAL A 63 10.80 13.47 -0.32
CA VAL A 63 9.36 13.20 -0.46
C VAL A 63 8.56 14.23 0.30
N SER A 64 7.51 14.74 -0.34
CA SER A 64 6.45 15.50 0.29
C SER A 64 5.11 14.95 -0.15
N TYR A 65 4.10 14.98 0.73
CA TYR A 65 2.78 14.46 0.41
C TYR A 65 1.68 15.26 1.11
N SER A 66 0.48 15.16 0.57
CA SER A 66 -0.74 15.69 1.17
C SER A 66 -1.93 14.79 0.85
N THR A 67 -2.96 14.86 1.69
CA THR A 67 -4.20 14.07 1.55
C THR A 67 -5.36 15.03 1.27
N PRO A 68 -5.52 15.50 0.00
CA PRO A 68 -6.50 16.55 -0.32
C PRO A 68 -7.96 16.08 -0.19
N ALA A 69 -8.20 14.77 -0.21
CA ALA A 69 -9.51 14.17 -0.03
C ALA A 69 -9.37 12.78 0.64
N VAL A 70 -10.45 12.29 1.25
CA VAL A 70 -10.46 10.94 1.85
C VAL A 70 -10.11 9.89 0.80
N GLY A 71 -9.19 9.00 1.15
CA GLY A 71 -8.73 7.91 0.26
C GLY A 71 -7.86 8.38 -0.91
N THR A 72 -7.38 9.62 -0.91
CA THR A 72 -6.50 10.17 -1.95
C THR A 72 -5.27 10.82 -1.33
N THR A 73 -4.09 10.33 -1.67
CA THR A 73 -2.80 10.91 -1.24
C THR A 73 -2.00 11.33 -2.46
N ARG A 74 -1.64 12.61 -2.55
CA ARG A 74 -0.75 13.12 -3.60
C ARG A 74 0.66 13.20 -3.06
N VAL A 75 1.61 12.66 -3.81
CA VAL A 75 3.02 12.57 -3.42
C VAL A 75 3.87 13.23 -4.50
N VAL A 76 4.78 14.11 -4.07
CA VAL A 76 5.89 14.59 -4.89
C VAL A 76 7.15 13.91 -4.38
N ILE A 77 7.91 13.31 -5.28
CA ILE A 77 9.23 12.74 -5.01
C ILE A 77 10.27 13.37 -5.92
N LEU A 78 11.43 13.73 -5.37
CA LEU A 78 12.55 14.34 -6.09
C LEU A 78 13.85 13.60 -5.77
N GLY A 79 14.70 13.42 -6.78
CA GLY A 79 16.02 12.81 -6.64
C GLY A 79 16.29 11.80 -7.76
N THR A 80 17.29 10.94 -7.55
CA THR A 80 17.57 9.84 -8.49
C THR A 80 16.46 8.80 -8.39
N LEU A 81 15.71 8.64 -9.48
CA LEU A 81 14.67 7.64 -9.62
C LEU A 81 15.25 6.43 -10.37
N GLN A 82 14.88 5.23 -9.94
CA GLN A 82 15.32 3.97 -10.54
C GLN A 82 14.21 2.93 -10.41
N THR A 83 14.18 1.95 -11.31
CA THR A 83 13.29 0.79 -11.19
C THR A 83 13.53 0.07 -9.85
N GLY A 84 12.47 -0.22 -9.11
CA GLY A 84 12.52 -0.84 -7.78
C GLY A 84 11.59 -0.18 -6.78
N GLU A 85 11.91 -0.28 -5.49
CA GLU A 85 11.13 0.37 -4.44
C GLU A 85 11.27 1.89 -4.52
N LEU A 86 10.13 2.59 -4.60
CA LEU A 86 10.08 4.05 -4.67
C LEU A 86 9.66 4.66 -3.34
N LEU A 87 8.54 4.20 -2.79
CA LEU A 87 7.97 4.69 -1.54
C LEU A 87 7.62 3.54 -0.61
N LYS A 88 7.61 3.86 0.68
CA LYS A 88 6.95 3.07 1.72
C LYS A 88 5.80 3.90 2.27
N ILE A 89 4.61 3.30 2.32
CA ILE A 89 3.39 3.94 2.85
C ILE A 89 2.88 3.17 4.06
N GLN A 90 2.59 3.89 5.14
CA GLN A 90 1.95 3.32 6.32
C GLN A 90 0.44 3.32 6.14
N VAL A 91 -0.20 2.17 6.36
CA VAL A 91 -1.65 1.98 6.23
C VAL A 91 -2.22 1.29 7.47
N PRO A 92 -3.50 1.52 7.81
CA PRO A 92 -4.13 0.90 8.98
C PRO A 92 -4.38 -0.59 8.81
N ASP A 93 -4.40 -1.09 7.56
CA ASP A 93 -4.59 -2.51 7.27
C ASP A 93 -3.93 -2.95 5.96
N THR A 94 -2.83 -3.69 6.09
CA THR A 94 -2.10 -4.30 4.97
C THR A 94 -2.87 -5.45 4.31
N SER A 95 -3.88 -6.02 4.98
CA SER A 95 -4.75 -7.05 4.40
C SER A 95 -5.45 -6.52 3.13
N ARG A 96 -5.73 -5.21 3.11
CA ARG A 96 -6.45 -4.47 2.07
C ARG A 96 -5.56 -3.92 0.94
N VAL A 97 -4.35 -4.46 0.74
CA VAL A 97 -3.43 -4.01 -0.32
C VAL A 97 -4.07 -3.91 -1.71
N ALA A 98 -5.01 -4.80 -2.03
CA ALA A 98 -5.72 -4.82 -3.32
C ALA A 98 -6.63 -3.60 -3.54
N ASP A 99 -6.97 -2.86 -2.48
CA ASP A 99 -7.77 -1.65 -2.58
C ASP A 99 -6.92 -0.43 -2.99
N TYR A 100 -5.59 -0.52 -2.84
CA TYR A 100 -4.68 0.57 -3.13
C TYR A 100 -4.20 0.53 -4.57
N THR A 101 -4.24 1.69 -5.22
CA THR A 101 -3.68 1.91 -6.55
C THR A 101 -2.77 3.13 -6.51
N ALA A 102 -1.77 3.15 -7.39
CA ALA A 102 -0.88 4.30 -7.56
C ALA A 102 -0.80 4.66 -9.04
N ARG A 103 -0.93 5.95 -9.36
CA ARG A 103 -0.86 6.47 -10.72
C ARG A 103 0.08 7.66 -10.78
N ILE A 104 0.89 7.71 -11.83
CA ILE A 104 1.76 8.86 -12.12
C ILE A 104 0.91 9.96 -12.75
N ASP A 105 1.00 11.16 -12.19
CA ASP A 105 0.37 12.38 -12.72
C ASP A 105 1.33 13.10 -13.68
N GLN A 106 2.58 13.28 -13.26
CA GLN A 106 3.60 14.01 -14.00
C GLN A 106 4.98 13.44 -13.71
N VAL A 107 5.86 13.55 -14.70
CA VAL A 107 7.27 13.16 -14.63
C VAL A 107 8.10 14.33 -15.16
N ALA A 108 9.23 14.61 -14.51
CA ALA A 108 10.18 15.62 -14.99
C ALA A 108 11.58 15.02 -15.15
N ASP A 109 12.26 15.43 -16.22
CA ASP A 109 13.65 15.10 -16.51
C ASP A 109 14.59 15.70 -15.45
N LYS A 110 15.60 14.93 -15.02
CA LYS A 110 16.52 15.32 -13.94
C LYS A 110 17.52 16.41 -14.31
N VAL A 111 17.76 16.66 -15.61
CA VAL A 111 18.77 17.62 -16.09
C VAL A 111 18.10 18.86 -16.67
N THR A 112 17.09 18.66 -17.50
CA THR A 112 16.43 19.70 -18.30
C THR A 112 15.15 20.22 -17.65
N PHE A 113 14.60 19.50 -16.68
CA PHE A 113 13.31 19.78 -16.03
C PHE A 113 12.11 19.77 -16.99
N ALA A 114 12.30 19.26 -18.22
CA ALA A 114 11.22 19.07 -19.16
C ALA A 114 10.24 18.01 -18.64
N LEU A 115 8.96 18.19 -18.95
CA LEU A 115 7.97 17.15 -18.69
C LEU A 115 8.22 15.96 -19.60
N LEU A 116 8.27 14.77 -19.01
CA LEU A 116 8.38 13.50 -19.72
C LEU A 116 6.99 12.85 -19.85
N ASP A 117 6.84 11.94 -20.80
CA ASP A 117 5.60 11.17 -20.98
C ASP A 117 5.42 10.19 -19.80
N PRO A 118 4.36 10.33 -18.97
CA PRO A 118 4.09 9.42 -17.87
C PRO A 118 3.84 7.97 -18.31
N SER A 119 3.46 7.72 -19.57
CA SER A 119 3.17 6.37 -20.07
C SER A 119 4.40 5.46 -20.14
N ALA A 120 5.60 6.03 -20.13
CA ALA A 120 6.87 5.30 -20.08
C ALA A 120 7.22 4.77 -18.68
N TYR A 121 6.36 5.01 -17.69
CA TYR A 121 6.55 4.68 -16.29
C TYR A 121 5.32 3.96 -15.75
N SER A 122 5.52 3.04 -14.82
CA SER A 122 4.40 2.41 -14.12
C SER A 122 4.70 2.24 -12.63
N LEU A 123 3.62 2.17 -11.85
CA LEU A 123 3.70 1.96 -10.41
C LEU A 123 2.99 0.66 -10.04
N SER A 124 3.49 0.00 -8.99
CA SER A 124 2.82 -1.13 -8.35
C SER A 124 2.68 -0.87 -6.86
N VAL A 125 1.68 -1.49 -6.22
CA VAL A 125 1.51 -1.47 -4.76
C VAL A 125 1.49 -2.92 -4.27
N HIS A 126 2.35 -3.24 -3.31
CA HIS A 126 2.46 -4.58 -2.74
C HIS A 126 2.87 -4.50 -1.26
N ARG A 127 2.84 -5.63 -0.55
CA ARG A 127 3.33 -5.72 0.83
C ARG A 127 4.84 -5.87 0.84
#